data_AF-A0A6V7WZH6-F1
#
_entry.id   AF-A0A6V7WZH6-F1
#
_cell.length_a   1.000
_cell.length_b   1.000
_cell.length_c   1.000
_cell.angle_alpha   90.00
_cell.angle_beta   90.00
_cell.angle_gamma   90.00
#
_symmetry.space_group_name_H-M   'P 1'
#
loop_
_entity.id
_entity.type
_entity.pdbx_description
1 polymer ?
#
loop_
_entity_poly.entity_id
_entity_poly.type
_entity_poly.pdbx_seq_one_letter_code
_entity_poly.pdbx_strand_id
1 'polypeptide(L)'
;MTVINGNTPDHLEIIGSEVIQRLLADKWKAFAERKLFQRLALLVFHLICICFVVYLRPVETDRLYLIKPIWPDWLRTVFEILTIISCLWFVLGQQLSELRTQSIYDYLRNLMNAPSKIVYLFANLCLLACAVLRILRMPLLEEAVLSFALPGSWIFLLFFARSAKLTGPFVQMIYSMIAGDMFRFSIISSIFLISFSQAFFFLGKDIDAKRGLGINDTNYCEANHKVTNYASALDTFMTLFRICMNGMDYEEFGCTNYEPLAKTLFVLMMFIMPIMMTNILIAMMGTTYTNIISQAEMAWRQQVGTI
;
A
#
# COMPACT_ATOMS: atom_id res chain seq x y z
N MET A 1 -2.30 33.48 -9.00
CA MET A 1 -2.34 32.37 -8.01
C MET A 1 -0.95 31.71 -7.92
N THR A 2 0.08 32.53 -7.75
CA THR A 2 1.52 32.17 -7.80
C THR A 2 2.20 32.23 -6.44
N VAL A 3 1.49 32.71 -5.41
CA VAL A 3 1.97 32.87 -4.03
C VAL A 3 1.72 31.60 -3.19
N ILE A 4 1.55 30.42 -3.79
CA ILE A 4 1.31 29.16 -3.03
C ILE A 4 2.36 28.10 -3.34
N ASN A 5 3.14 28.26 -4.42
CA ASN A 5 4.18 27.31 -4.86
C ASN A 5 5.61 27.89 -4.66
N GLY A 6 5.83 28.62 -3.58
CA GLY A 6 7.19 29.03 -3.19
C GLY A 6 7.94 27.87 -2.56
N ASN A 7 9.18 27.61 -2.99
CA ASN A 7 10.07 26.62 -2.37
C ASN A 7 10.98 27.22 -1.29
N THR A 8 10.86 28.53 -0.99
CA THR A 8 11.74 29.24 -0.05
C THR A 8 11.15 29.26 1.36
N PRO A 9 11.99 29.21 2.42
CA PRO A 9 11.53 29.27 3.81
C PRO A 9 10.75 30.56 4.12
N ASP A 10 11.13 31.68 3.49
CA ASP A 10 10.47 32.99 3.64
C ASP A 10 8.98 32.98 3.21
N HIS A 11 8.61 32.06 2.32
CA HIS A 11 7.22 31.90 1.86
C HIS A 11 6.30 31.35 2.95
N LEU A 12 6.83 30.44 3.80
CA LEU A 12 6.11 29.89 4.94
C LEU A 12 5.84 30.96 6.00
N GLU A 13 6.77 31.89 6.19
CA GLU A 13 6.65 33.01 7.12
C GLU A 13 5.56 34.01 6.68
N ILE A 14 5.43 34.25 5.36
CA ILE A 14 4.34 35.07 4.80
C ILE A 14 2.98 34.41 5.03
N ILE A 15 2.86 33.08 4.85
CA ILE A 15 1.61 32.35 5.14
C ILE A 15 1.26 32.38 6.64
N GLY A 16 2.28 32.50 7.51
CA GLY A 16 2.12 32.69 8.95
C GLY A 16 1.47 34.00 9.37
N SER A 17 1.35 34.99 8.47
CA SER A 17 0.69 36.27 8.76
C SER A 17 -0.76 36.09 9.20
N GLU A 18 -1.14 36.75 10.30
CA GLU A 18 -2.48 36.68 10.89
C GLU A 18 -3.59 36.98 9.87
N VAL A 19 -3.37 37.96 8.99
CA VAL A 19 -4.33 38.35 7.95
C VAL A 19 -4.56 37.19 6.98
N ILE A 20 -3.48 36.51 6.57
CA ILE A 20 -3.57 35.36 5.65
C ILE A 20 -4.21 34.16 6.33
N GLN A 21 -3.90 33.90 7.61
CA GLN A 21 -4.53 32.82 8.37
C GLN A 21 -6.03 33.02 8.57
N ARG A 22 -6.48 34.23 8.92
CA ARG A 22 -7.90 34.57 9.02
C ARG A 22 -8.61 34.42 7.68
N LEU A 23 -8.00 34.93 6.59
CA LEU A 23 -8.53 34.76 5.24
C LEU A 23 -8.62 33.28 4.81
N LEU A 24 -7.65 32.45 5.19
CA LEU A 24 -7.68 31.01 4.92
C LEU A 24 -8.76 30.30 5.73
N ALA A 25 -8.95 30.67 6.99
CA ALA A 25 -10.01 30.13 7.85
C ALA A 25 -11.41 30.48 7.31
N ASP A 26 -11.61 31.72 6.86
CA ASP A 26 -12.88 32.16 6.27
C ASP A 26 -13.16 31.44 4.94
N LYS A 27 -12.16 31.31 4.06
CA LYS A 27 -12.28 30.53 2.82
C LYS A 27 -12.54 29.05 3.09
N TRP A 28 -11.92 28.49 4.13
CA TRP A 28 -12.14 27.11 4.53
C TRP A 28 -13.59 26.87 4.91
N LYS A 29 -14.12 27.70 5.82
CA LYS A 29 -15.48 27.61 6.32
C LYS A 29 -16.52 27.90 5.23
N ALA A 30 -16.24 28.85 4.33
CA ALA A 30 -17.18 29.23 3.28
C ALA A 30 -17.24 28.24 2.11
N PHE A 31 -16.10 27.68 1.68
CA PHE A 31 -16.03 26.90 0.43
C PHE A 31 -15.36 25.52 0.58
N ALA A 32 -14.23 25.44 1.29
CA ALA A 32 -13.40 24.24 1.27
C ALA A 32 -14.03 23.08 2.06
N GLU A 33 -14.62 23.36 3.22
CA GLU A 33 -15.23 22.35 4.09
C GLU A 33 -16.36 21.60 3.39
N ARG A 34 -17.30 22.33 2.78
CA ARG A 34 -18.41 21.71 2.03
C ARG A 34 -17.91 20.85 0.87
N LYS A 35 -16.93 21.35 0.11
CA LYS A 35 -16.35 20.61 -1.03
C LYS A 35 -15.58 19.38 -0.58
N LEU A 36 -14.88 19.45 0.56
CA LEU A 36 -14.17 18.33 1.16
C LEU A 36 -15.14 17.24 1.59
N PHE A 37 -16.19 17.58 2.34
CA PHE A 37 -17.20 16.61 2.79
C PHE A 37 -17.95 15.97 1.63
N GLN A 38 -18.28 16.72 0.58
CA GLN A 38 -18.87 16.15 -0.64
C GLN A 38 -17.94 15.13 -1.32
N ARG A 39 -16.65 15.45 -1.44
CA ARG A 39 -15.65 14.53 -2.01
C ARG A 39 -15.42 13.30 -1.12
N LEU A 40 -15.42 13.49 0.20
CA LEU A 40 -15.31 12.40 1.17
C LEU A 40 -16.53 11.47 1.10
N ALA A 41 -17.74 12.03 1.03
CA ALA A 41 -18.97 11.25 0.90
C ALA A 41 -18.99 10.43 -0.40
N LEU A 42 -18.56 11.01 -1.52
CA LEU A 42 -18.41 10.28 -2.79
C LEU A 42 -17.36 9.16 -2.69
N LEU A 43 -16.24 9.39 -2.00
CA LEU A 43 -15.24 8.34 -1.76
C LEU A 43 -15.81 7.21 -0.90
N VAL A 44 -16.46 7.53 0.22
CA VAL A 44 -17.06 6.53 1.12
C VAL A 44 -18.12 5.71 0.38
N PHE A 45 -18.97 6.37 -0.42
CA PHE A 45 -19.93 5.69 -1.28
C PHE A 45 -19.23 4.73 -2.26
N HIS A 46 -18.18 5.19 -2.93
CA HIS A 46 -17.40 4.36 -3.84
C HIS A 46 -16.78 3.13 -3.15
N LEU A 47 -16.22 3.31 -1.94
CA LEU A 47 -15.66 2.20 -1.16
C LEU A 47 -16.72 1.20 -0.73
N ILE A 48 -17.91 1.66 -0.32
CA ILE A 48 -19.04 0.78 0.00
C ILE A 48 -19.46 -0.03 -1.22
N CYS A 49 -19.59 0.61 -2.39
CA CYS A 49 -19.88 -0.10 -3.64
C CYS A 49 -18.83 -1.18 -3.93
N ILE A 50 -17.54 -0.84 -3.81
CA ILE A 50 -16.44 -1.81 -3.99
C ILE A 50 -16.57 -2.98 -3.01
N CYS A 51 -16.89 -2.74 -1.72
CA CYS A 51 -17.11 -3.82 -0.75
C CYS A 51 -18.17 -4.79 -1.25
N PHE A 52 -19.34 -4.29 -1.66
CA PHE A 52 -20.42 -5.14 -2.17
C PHE A 52 -20.00 -5.91 -3.42
N VAL A 53 -19.27 -5.29 -4.35
CA VAL A 53 -18.75 -5.97 -5.56
C VAL A 53 -17.82 -7.13 -5.20
N VAL A 54 -16.93 -6.94 -4.22
CA VAL A 54 -15.96 -7.97 -3.81
C VAL A 54 -16.63 -9.09 -3.02
N TYR A 55 -17.44 -8.76 -2.01
CA TYR A 55 -18.04 -9.77 -1.14
C TYR A 55 -19.17 -10.57 -1.80
N LEU A 56 -19.88 -10.00 -2.78
CA LEU A 56 -20.90 -10.72 -3.55
C LEU A 56 -20.33 -11.44 -4.77
N ARG A 57 -19.01 -11.43 -4.97
CA ARG A 57 -18.37 -12.06 -6.15
C ARG A 57 -18.46 -13.59 -6.04
N PRO A 58 -19.10 -14.27 -7.01
CA PRO A 58 -19.11 -15.73 -7.04
C PRO A 58 -17.77 -16.30 -7.54
N VAL A 59 -17.40 -17.48 -7.05
CA VAL A 59 -16.19 -18.23 -7.49
C VAL A 59 -16.41 -18.90 -8.85
N GLU A 60 -17.65 -19.26 -9.17
CA GLU A 60 -18.00 -19.94 -10.43
C GLU A 60 -18.02 -18.95 -11.60
N THR A 61 -17.27 -19.27 -12.66
CA THR A 61 -17.17 -18.45 -13.88
C THR A 61 -18.53 -18.26 -14.57
N ASP A 62 -19.37 -19.30 -14.61
CA ASP A 62 -20.70 -19.25 -15.24
C ASP A 62 -21.62 -18.22 -14.56
N ARG A 63 -21.55 -18.13 -13.23
CA ARG A 63 -22.30 -17.14 -12.44
C ARG A 63 -21.70 -15.76 -12.54
N LEU A 64 -20.36 -15.68 -12.60
CA LEU A 64 -19.65 -14.45 -12.84
C LEU A 64 -20.15 -13.79 -14.14
N TYR A 65 -20.31 -14.55 -15.24
CA TYR A 65 -20.77 -14.07 -16.56
C TYR A 65 -22.30 -13.97 -16.71
N LEU A 66 -23.07 -14.09 -15.62
CA LEU A 66 -24.54 -14.03 -15.63
C LEU A 66 -25.20 -15.08 -16.55
N ILE A 67 -24.56 -16.23 -16.78
CA ILE A 67 -25.14 -17.31 -17.60
C ILE A 67 -26.28 -18.01 -16.83
N LYS A 68 -26.11 -18.20 -15.51
CA LYS A 68 -27.13 -18.73 -14.59
C LYS A 68 -27.25 -17.82 -13.35
N PRO A 69 -27.92 -16.65 -13.46
CA PRO A 69 -27.91 -15.65 -12.41
C PRO A 69 -28.84 -16.02 -11.25
N ILE A 70 -28.37 -15.80 -10.02
CA ILE A 70 -29.16 -15.84 -8.78
C ILE A 70 -29.40 -14.39 -8.32
N TRP A 71 -30.38 -14.14 -7.45
CA TRP A 71 -30.65 -12.82 -6.86
C TRP A 71 -29.43 -11.98 -6.42
N PRO A 72 -28.39 -12.51 -5.72
CA PRO A 72 -27.22 -11.72 -5.34
C PRO A 72 -26.35 -11.30 -6.54
N ASP A 73 -26.40 -12.03 -7.65
CA ASP A 73 -25.61 -11.71 -8.85
C ASP A 73 -26.15 -10.43 -9.52
N TRP A 74 -27.47 -10.22 -9.51
CA TRP A 74 -28.11 -8.99 -9.96
C TRP A 74 -27.73 -7.79 -9.09
N LEU A 75 -27.73 -7.97 -7.78
CA LEU A 75 -27.32 -6.91 -6.84
C LEU A 75 -25.86 -6.51 -7.07
N ARG A 76 -24.97 -7.50 -7.28
CA ARG A 76 -23.57 -7.26 -7.65
C ARG A 76 -23.45 -6.42 -8.92
N THR A 77 -24.19 -6.76 -9.99
CA THR A 77 -24.14 -6.02 -11.25
C THR A 77 -24.54 -4.55 -11.08
N VAL A 78 -25.54 -4.26 -10.24
CA VAL A 78 -25.90 -2.87 -9.90
C VAL A 78 -24.73 -2.14 -9.26
N PHE A 79 -24.07 -2.74 -8.25
CA PHE A 79 -22.91 -2.14 -7.61
C PHE A 79 -21.68 -2.04 -8.52
N GLU A 80 -21.48 -2.96 -9.46
CA GLU A 80 -20.43 -2.87 -10.49
C GLU A 80 -20.66 -1.66 -11.40
N ILE A 81 -21.89 -1.47 -11.89
CA ILE A 81 -22.25 -0.31 -12.72
C ILE A 81 -22.03 0.99 -11.94
N LEU A 82 -22.48 1.05 -10.68
CA LEU A 82 -22.25 2.22 -9.80
C LEU A 82 -20.75 2.49 -9.58
N THR A 83 -19.95 1.44 -9.44
CA THR A 83 -18.49 1.55 -9.28
C THR A 83 -17.85 2.11 -10.55
N ILE A 84 -18.21 1.60 -11.73
CA ILE A 84 -17.72 2.09 -13.03
C ILE A 84 -18.11 3.56 -13.24
N ILE A 85 -19.36 3.93 -12.96
CA ILE A 85 -19.83 5.32 -13.05
C ILE A 85 -19.01 6.21 -12.10
N SER A 86 -18.75 5.76 -10.88
CA SER A 86 -17.94 6.50 -9.90
C SER A 86 -16.49 6.68 -10.38
N CYS A 87 -15.87 5.64 -10.94
CA CYS A 87 -14.53 5.71 -11.52
C CYS A 87 -14.48 6.69 -12.70
N LEU A 88 -15.45 6.62 -13.62
CA LEU A 88 -15.54 7.53 -14.77
C LEU A 88 -15.75 8.97 -14.32
N TRP A 89 -16.62 9.22 -13.33
CA TRP A 89 -16.81 10.53 -12.75
C TRP A 89 -15.52 11.09 -12.14
N PHE A 90 -14.76 10.26 -11.43
CA PHE A 90 -13.49 10.68 -10.84
C PHE A 90 -12.43 10.99 -11.91
N VAL A 91 -12.22 10.08 -12.87
CA VAL A 91 -11.18 10.22 -13.89
C VAL A 91 -11.52 11.32 -14.90
N LEU A 92 -12.73 11.29 -15.48
CA LEU A 92 -13.13 12.23 -16.54
C LEU A 92 -13.69 13.54 -15.97
N GLY A 93 -14.42 13.49 -14.87
CA GLY A 93 -15.01 14.70 -14.28
C GLY A 93 -13.97 15.45 -13.44
N GLN A 94 -13.50 14.81 -12.38
CA GLN A 94 -12.66 15.48 -11.39
C GLN A 94 -11.24 15.75 -11.90
N GLN A 95 -10.52 14.75 -12.45
CA GLN A 95 -9.15 15.00 -12.91
C GLN A 95 -9.10 15.91 -14.14
N LEU A 96 -9.99 15.70 -15.12
CA LEU A 96 -10.00 16.55 -16.32
C LEU A 96 -10.35 18.00 -16.01
N SER A 97 -11.26 18.25 -15.04
CA SER A 97 -11.55 19.60 -14.59
C SER A 97 -10.35 20.26 -13.91
N GLU A 98 -9.57 19.51 -13.14
CA GLU A 98 -8.34 20.00 -12.50
C GLU A 98 -7.25 20.27 -13.55
N LEU A 99 -7.10 19.39 -14.54
CA LEU A 99 -6.23 19.56 -15.72
C LEU A 99 -6.63 20.73 -16.63
N ARG A 100 -7.92 21.08 -16.69
CA ARG A 100 -8.39 22.24 -17.47
C ARG A 100 -8.10 23.56 -16.75
N THR A 101 -8.08 23.53 -15.42
CA THR A 101 -7.90 24.74 -14.59
C THR A 101 -6.43 25.02 -14.30
N GLN A 102 -5.58 24.00 -14.32
CA GLN A 102 -4.13 24.09 -14.09
C GLN A 102 -3.35 23.64 -15.33
N SER A 103 -2.18 24.23 -15.58
CA SER A 103 -1.29 23.73 -16.65
C SER A 103 -0.86 22.28 -16.36
N ILE A 104 -0.62 21.47 -17.40
CA ILE A 104 -0.26 20.05 -17.27
C ILE A 104 0.99 19.86 -16.41
N TYR A 105 1.97 20.76 -16.53
CA TYR A 105 3.20 20.71 -15.73
C TYR A 105 2.92 20.96 -14.24
N ASP A 106 2.11 21.98 -13.94
CA ASP A 106 1.74 22.31 -12.56
C ASP A 106 0.86 21.21 -11.93
N TYR A 107 -0.01 20.59 -12.73
CA TYR A 107 -0.81 19.46 -12.30
C TYR A 107 0.06 18.24 -11.95
N LEU A 108 1.04 17.88 -12.80
CA LEU A 108 1.96 16.76 -12.53
C LEU A 108 2.81 17.02 -11.28
N ARG A 109 3.28 18.26 -11.09
CA ARG A 109 4.01 18.65 -9.88
C ARG A 109 3.14 18.56 -8.63
N ASN A 110 1.91 19.07 -8.68
CA ASN A 110 0.95 18.97 -7.57
C ASN A 110 0.58 17.53 -7.24
N LEU A 111 0.47 16.68 -8.27
CA LEU A 111 0.17 15.26 -8.12
C LEU A 111 1.33 14.52 -7.46
N MET A 112 2.58 14.84 -7.81
CA MET A 112 3.78 14.26 -7.18
C MET A 112 3.94 14.66 -5.71
N ASN A 113 3.44 15.84 -5.32
CA ASN A 113 3.38 16.25 -3.91
C ASN A 113 2.31 15.49 -3.09
N ALA A 114 1.38 14.77 -3.75
CA ALA A 114 0.26 14.07 -3.12
C ALA A 114 0.22 12.59 -3.53
N PRO A 115 1.07 11.72 -2.94
CA PRO A 115 1.25 10.34 -3.37
C PRO A 115 -0.04 9.51 -3.31
N SER A 116 -0.89 9.72 -2.31
CA SER A 116 -2.18 9.02 -2.19
C SER A 116 -3.14 9.30 -3.33
N LYS A 117 -3.08 10.49 -3.94
CA LYS A 117 -3.89 10.82 -5.12
C LYS A 117 -3.41 10.07 -6.37
N ILE A 118 -2.10 9.84 -6.51
CA ILE A 118 -1.51 9.00 -7.58
C ILE A 118 -1.99 7.57 -7.43
N VAL A 119 -1.86 7.00 -6.23
CA VAL A 119 -2.26 5.62 -5.94
C VAL A 119 -3.75 5.43 -6.25
N TYR A 120 -4.59 6.38 -5.84
CA TYR A 120 -6.02 6.32 -6.13
C TYR A 120 -6.35 6.46 -7.62
N LEU A 121 -5.66 7.34 -8.35
CA LEU A 121 -5.81 7.45 -9.80
C LEU A 121 -5.46 6.13 -10.48
N PHE A 122 -4.33 5.52 -10.10
CA PHE A 122 -3.92 4.22 -10.61
C PHE A 122 -4.95 3.13 -10.29
N ALA A 123 -5.44 3.06 -9.04
CA ALA A 123 -6.48 2.13 -8.63
C ALA A 123 -7.76 2.26 -9.47
N ASN A 124 -8.22 3.50 -9.74
CA ASN A 124 -9.39 3.73 -10.60
C ASN A 124 -9.15 3.28 -12.05
N LEU A 125 -7.95 3.48 -12.60
CA LEU A 125 -7.60 2.98 -13.93
C LEU A 125 -7.58 1.45 -13.96
N CYS A 126 -7.06 0.81 -12.93
CA CYS A 126 -7.12 -0.65 -12.78
C CYS A 126 -8.56 -1.17 -12.67
N LEU A 127 -9.45 -0.49 -11.95
CA LEU A 127 -10.88 -0.85 -11.87
C LEU A 127 -11.59 -0.73 -13.22
N LEU A 128 -11.28 0.32 -14.00
CA LEU A 128 -11.79 0.45 -15.37
C LEU A 128 -11.21 -0.64 -16.29
N ALA A 129 -9.93 -0.98 -16.13
CA ALA A 129 -9.32 -2.09 -16.84
C ALA A 129 -9.99 -3.44 -16.50
N CYS A 130 -10.35 -3.68 -15.24
CA CYS A 130 -11.12 -4.87 -14.83
C CYS A 130 -12.45 -4.97 -15.61
N ALA A 131 -13.16 -3.86 -15.80
CA ALA A 131 -14.40 -3.84 -16.59
C ALA A 131 -14.15 -4.20 -18.07
N VAL A 132 -13.03 -3.80 -18.66
CA VAL A 132 -12.66 -4.19 -20.02
C VAL A 132 -12.27 -5.68 -20.10
N LEU A 133 -11.49 -6.16 -19.13
CA LEU A 133 -11.07 -7.56 -19.03
C LEU A 133 -12.26 -8.52 -18.84
N ARG A 134 -13.31 -8.04 -18.16
CA ARG A 134 -14.61 -8.71 -18.05
C ARG A 134 -15.21 -8.99 -19.43
N ILE A 135 -15.23 -7.98 -20.30
CA ILE A 135 -15.79 -8.06 -21.65
C ILE A 135 -14.95 -9.01 -22.51
N LEU A 136 -13.62 -8.98 -22.33
CA LEU A 136 -12.68 -9.87 -23.00
C LEU A 136 -12.68 -11.33 -22.46
N ARG A 137 -13.50 -11.62 -21.44
CA ARG A 137 -13.61 -12.94 -20.78
C ARG A 137 -12.29 -13.53 -20.29
N MET A 138 -11.45 -12.71 -19.67
CA MET A 138 -10.19 -13.14 -19.06
C MET A 138 -10.24 -13.05 -17.52
N PRO A 139 -10.79 -14.08 -16.82
CA PRO A 139 -11.07 -13.99 -15.38
C PRO A 139 -9.79 -13.94 -14.53
N LEU A 140 -8.74 -14.67 -14.91
CA LEU A 140 -7.48 -14.71 -14.15
C LEU A 140 -6.81 -13.33 -14.07
N LEU A 141 -6.78 -12.60 -15.20
CA LEU A 141 -6.17 -11.27 -15.25
C LEU A 141 -7.06 -10.25 -14.53
N GLU A 142 -8.38 -10.37 -14.66
CA GLU A 142 -9.35 -9.53 -13.95
C GLU A 142 -9.15 -9.62 -12.43
N GLU A 143 -9.06 -10.82 -11.88
CA GLU A 143 -8.86 -11.05 -10.44
C GLU A 143 -7.50 -10.54 -9.95
N ALA A 144 -6.44 -10.72 -10.74
CA ALA A 144 -5.11 -10.20 -10.41
C ALA A 144 -5.09 -8.67 -10.35
N VAL A 145 -5.68 -8.01 -11.36
CA VAL A 145 -5.75 -6.54 -11.41
C VAL A 145 -6.65 -6.00 -10.31
N LEU A 146 -7.77 -6.66 -10.02
CA LEU A 146 -8.67 -6.30 -8.93
C LEU A 146 -7.95 -6.38 -7.58
N SER A 147 -7.19 -7.45 -7.33
CA SER A 147 -6.44 -7.65 -6.08
C SER A 147 -5.46 -6.51 -5.80
N PHE A 148 -4.85 -5.93 -6.84
CA PHE A 148 -3.97 -4.77 -6.70
C PHE A 148 -4.73 -3.45 -6.54
N ALA A 149 -5.88 -3.30 -7.19
CA ALA A 149 -6.68 -2.08 -7.15
C ALA A 149 -7.33 -1.84 -5.78
N LEU A 150 -7.75 -2.91 -5.07
CA LEU A 150 -8.50 -2.80 -3.82
C LEU A 150 -7.73 -2.04 -2.72
N PRO A 151 -6.48 -2.42 -2.34
CA PRO A 151 -5.75 -1.66 -1.31
C PRO A 151 -5.53 -0.20 -1.71
N GLY A 152 -5.26 0.05 -3.00
CA GLY A 152 -5.04 1.41 -3.51
C GLY A 152 -6.26 2.32 -3.32
N SER A 153 -7.47 1.80 -3.48
CA SER A 153 -8.71 2.54 -3.25
C SER A 153 -8.88 2.95 -1.78
N TRP A 154 -8.55 2.06 -0.84
CA TRP A 154 -8.66 2.33 0.60
C TRP A 154 -7.62 3.32 1.11
N ILE A 155 -6.38 3.25 0.60
CA ILE A 155 -5.28 4.15 1.00
C ILE A 155 -5.64 5.61 0.76
N PHE A 156 -6.53 5.91 -0.19
CA PHE A 156 -6.97 7.28 -0.46
C PHE A 156 -7.72 7.95 0.71
N LEU A 157 -8.26 7.20 1.67
CA LEU A 157 -8.83 7.78 2.89
C LEU A 157 -7.78 8.58 3.69
N LEU A 158 -6.52 8.16 3.65
CA LEU A 158 -5.42 8.89 4.30
C LEU A 158 -5.24 10.29 3.70
N PHE A 159 -5.56 10.50 2.43
CA PHE A 159 -5.55 11.84 1.83
C PHE A 159 -6.52 12.80 2.52
N PHE A 160 -7.72 12.32 2.87
CA PHE A 160 -8.71 13.12 3.58
C PHE A 160 -8.35 13.29 5.06
N ALA A 161 -7.83 12.24 5.70
CA ALA A 161 -7.35 12.30 7.08
C ALA A 161 -6.20 13.31 7.27
N ARG A 162 -5.40 13.57 6.22
CA ARG A 162 -4.40 14.64 6.21
C ARG A 162 -5.01 16.05 6.38
N SER A 163 -6.22 16.27 5.86
CA SER A 163 -6.87 17.58 5.91
C SER A 163 -7.55 17.91 7.24
N ALA A 164 -7.74 16.90 8.09
CA ALA A 164 -8.35 17.08 9.41
C ALA A 164 -7.32 17.63 10.41
N LYS A 165 -7.75 18.60 11.24
CA LYS A 165 -6.86 19.37 12.14
C LYS A 165 -6.07 18.50 13.12
N LEU A 166 -6.70 17.45 13.67
CA LEU A 166 -6.09 16.58 14.69
C LEU A 166 -5.22 15.47 14.06
N THR A 167 -5.70 14.81 13.01
CA THR A 167 -5.02 13.66 12.38
C THR A 167 -4.03 14.06 11.29
N GLY A 168 -4.10 15.30 10.81
CA GLY A 168 -3.29 15.81 9.71
C GLY A 168 -1.78 15.68 9.92
N PRO A 169 -1.22 16.19 11.04
CA PRO A 169 0.19 16.04 11.37
C PRO A 169 0.63 14.59 11.47
N PHE A 170 -0.20 13.73 12.06
CA PHE A 170 0.08 12.30 12.18
C PHE A 170 0.18 11.60 10.82
N VAL A 171 -0.78 11.85 9.92
CA VAL A 171 -0.73 11.30 8.56
C VAL A 171 0.46 11.84 7.77
N GLN A 172 0.82 13.11 7.95
CA GLN A 172 2.00 13.68 7.33
C GLN A 172 3.28 12.98 7.79
N MET A 173 3.40 12.65 9.08
CA MET A 173 4.51 11.86 9.62
C MET A 173 4.60 10.48 8.97
N ILE A 174 3.46 9.79 8.80
CA ILE A 174 3.41 8.50 8.12
C ILE A 174 3.91 8.63 6.68
N TYR A 175 3.48 9.65 5.92
CA TYR A 175 3.91 9.82 4.53
C TYR A 175 5.40 10.09 4.38
N SER A 176 5.98 10.94 5.23
CA SER A 176 7.44 11.17 5.21
C SER A 176 8.22 9.91 5.57
N MET A 177 7.71 9.13 6.52
CA MET A 177 8.32 7.86 6.93
C MET A 177 8.27 6.82 5.81
N ILE A 178 7.13 6.67 5.13
CA ILE A 178 6.99 5.73 4.00
C ILE A 178 7.86 6.17 2.82
N ALA A 179 7.86 7.46 2.45
CA ALA A 179 8.54 7.94 1.25
C ALA A 179 10.07 7.92 1.36
N GLY A 180 10.62 8.25 2.53
CA GLY A 180 12.07 8.36 2.73
C GLY A 180 12.68 7.15 3.45
N ASP A 181 12.10 6.79 4.59
CA ASP A 181 12.75 5.88 5.54
C ASP A 181 12.49 4.41 5.20
N MET A 182 11.27 4.07 4.78
CA MET A 182 10.91 2.69 4.41
C MET A 182 11.67 2.19 3.17
N PHE A 183 11.95 3.05 2.18
CA PHE A 183 12.67 2.63 0.98
C PHE A 183 14.14 2.28 1.30
N ARG A 184 14.81 3.12 2.10
CA ARG A 184 16.18 2.85 2.58
C ARG A 184 16.23 1.59 3.43
N PHE A 185 15.26 1.43 4.33
CA PHE A 185 15.08 0.22 5.13
C PHE A 185 14.88 -1.04 4.26
N SER A 186 14.04 -0.95 3.22
CA SER A 186 13.75 -2.06 2.32
C SER A 186 14.98 -2.48 1.52
N ILE A 187 15.83 -1.54 1.10
CA ILE A 187 17.09 -1.85 0.39
C ILE A 187 18.06 -2.59 1.31
N ILE A 188 18.28 -2.12 2.53
CA ILE A 188 19.22 -2.78 3.45
C ILE A 188 18.70 -4.18 3.82
N SER A 189 17.40 -4.29 4.10
CA SER A 189 16.75 -5.57 4.42
C SER A 189 16.82 -6.56 3.26
N SER A 190 16.64 -6.10 2.01
CA SER A 190 16.71 -6.99 0.84
C SER A 190 18.13 -7.53 0.60
N ILE A 191 19.19 -6.75 0.87
CA ILE A 191 20.58 -7.21 0.78
C ILE A 191 20.82 -8.41 1.71
N PHE A 192 20.43 -8.30 2.98
CA PHE A 192 20.57 -9.41 3.92
C PHE A 192 19.68 -10.60 3.55
N LEU A 193 18.44 -10.34 3.16
CA LEU A 193 17.50 -11.40 2.79
C LEU A 193 17.95 -12.18 1.55
N ILE A 194 18.52 -11.51 0.54
CA ILE A 194 19.10 -12.16 -0.63
C ILE A 194 20.33 -12.98 -0.24
N SER A 195 21.19 -12.46 0.66
CA SER A 195 22.36 -13.19 1.16
C SER A 195 21.99 -14.49 1.86
N PHE A 196 21.03 -14.45 2.79
CA PHE A 196 20.55 -15.67 3.45
C PHE A 196 19.76 -16.58 2.48
N SER A 197 19.03 -16.02 1.51
CA SER A 197 18.31 -16.80 0.48
C SER A 197 19.24 -17.74 -0.28
N GLN A 198 20.45 -17.29 -0.63
CA GLN A 198 21.42 -18.15 -1.32
C GLN A 198 21.88 -19.32 -0.45
N ALA A 199 22.15 -19.08 0.83
CA ALA A 199 22.56 -20.12 1.77
C ALA A 199 21.45 -21.14 2.01
N PHE A 200 20.20 -20.68 2.20
CA PHE A 200 19.04 -21.56 2.38
C PHE A 200 18.64 -22.28 1.10
N PHE A 201 18.85 -21.69 -0.08
CA PHE A 201 18.64 -22.39 -1.35
C PHE A 201 19.59 -23.59 -1.47
N PHE A 202 20.88 -23.39 -1.13
CA PHE A 202 21.86 -24.47 -1.13
C PHE A 202 21.56 -25.57 -0.10
N LEU A 203 21.17 -25.21 1.12
CA LEU A 203 20.84 -26.16 2.19
C LEU A 203 19.46 -26.83 2.01
N GLY A 204 18.53 -26.13 1.35
CA GLY A 204 17.14 -26.53 1.13
C GLY A 204 16.92 -27.37 -0.12
N LYS A 205 17.87 -27.39 -1.08
CA LYS A 205 17.78 -28.23 -2.29
C LYS A 205 17.61 -29.71 -1.96
N ASP A 206 18.21 -30.15 -0.86
CA ASP A 206 18.12 -31.53 -0.38
C ASP A 206 16.75 -31.83 0.23
N ILE A 207 16.07 -30.82 0.81
CA ILE A 207 14.70 -30.93 1.32
C ILE A 207 13.73 -31.11 0.15
N ASP A 208 13.88 -30.30 -0.91
CA ASP A 208 13.04 -30.39 -2.11
C ASP A 208 13.24 -31.71 -2.85
N ALA A 209 14.49 -32.16 -2.99
CA ALA A 209 14.82 -33.46 -3.59
C ALA A 209 14.17 -34.64 -2.84
N LYS A 210 14.17 -34.62 -1.49
CA LYS A 210 13.54 -35.66 -0.66
C LYS A 210 12.01 -35.63 -0.72
N ARG A 211 11.40 -34.47 -0.97
CA ARG A 211 9.94 -34.32 -1.15
C ARG A 211 9.45 -34.81 -2.50
N GLY A 212 10.31 -34.79 -3.52
CA GLY A 212 10.04 -35.36 -4.84
C GLY A 212 10.09 -36.89 -4.90
N LEU A 213 10.55 -37.56 -3.83
CA LEU A 213 10.57 -39.02 -3.71
C LEU A 213 9.17 -39.55 -3.36
N GLY A 214 8.86 -40.77 -3.81
CA GLY A 214 7.61 -41.44 -3.46
C GLY A 214 7.57 -41.79 -1.96
N ILE A 215 6.37 -41.80 -1.38
CA ILE A 215 6.11 -42.06 0.06
C ILE A 215 6.73 -43.39 0.55
N ASN A 216 6.96 -44.33 -0.36
CA ASN A 216 7.55 -45.65 -0.06
C ASN A 216 9.09 -45.65 0.01
N ASP A 217 9.75 -44.53 -0.27
CA ASP A 217 11.21 -44.43 -0.18
C ASP A 217 11.64 -44.11 1.25
N THR A 218 12.64 -44.82 1.76
CA THR A 218 13.24 -44.60 3.09
C THR A 218 13.78 -43.19 3.33
N ASN A 219 14.06 -42.44 2.26
CA ASN A 219 14.55 -41.06 2.32
C ASN A 219 13.45 -40.01 2.17
N TYR A 220 12.19 -40.42 2.03
CA TYR A 220 11.05 -39.51 1.98
C TYR A 220 10.90 -38.79 3.32
N CYS A 221 10.77 -37.47 3.25
CA CYS A 221 10.50 -36.65 4.43
C CYS A 221 9.14 -35.99 4.31
N GLU A 222 8.20 -36.38 5.17
CA GLU A 222 6.90 -35.75 5.29
C GLU A 222 7.01 -34.52 6.20
N ALA A 223 6.92 -33.33 5.61
CA ALA A 223 6.79 -32.09 6.37
C ALA A 223 5.30 -31.71 6.44
N ASN A 224 4.79 -31.48 7.65
CA ASN A 224 3.39 -31.09 7.91
C ASN A 224 2.95 -29.82 7.15
N HIS A 225 3.89 -28.97 6.72
CA HIS A 225 3.62 -27.75 5.96
C HIS A 225 4.09 -27.85 4.51
N LYS A 226 3.12 -27.98 3.57
CA LYS A 226 3.36 -28.00 2.11
C LYS A 226 3.77 -26.65 1.49
N VAL A 227 4.07 -25.63 2.31
CA VAL A 227 4.12 -24.23 1.84
C VAL A 227 5.54 -23.67 1.73
N THR A 228 6.57 -24.41 2.17
CA THR A 228 7.95 -24.02 1.84
C THR A 228 8.37 -24.69 0.55
N ASN A 229 8.85 -23.88 -0.38
CA ASN A 229 9.40 -24.37 -1.63
C ASN A 229 10.79 -23.76 -1.80
N TYR A 230 11.79 -24.64 -1.94
CA TYR A 230 13.18 -24.27 -2.19
C TYR A 230 13.60 -24.58 -3.64
N ALA A 231 12.64 -24.90 -4.52
CA ALA A 231 12.90 -25.27 -5.92
C ALA A 231 13.53 -24.13 -6.74
N SER A 232 13.22 -22.87 -6.40
CA SER A 232 13.77 -21.68 -7.06
C SER A 232 14.34 -20.68 -6.05
N ALA A 233 15.28 -19.85 -6.52
CA ALA A 233 15.84 -18.75 -5.74
C ALA A 233 14.76 -17.74 -5.32
N LEU A 234 13.75 -17.51 -6.16
CA LEU A 234 12.62 -16.62 -5.84
C LEU A 234 11.71 -17.25 -4.77
N ASP A 235 11.42 -18.54 -4.88
CA ASP A 235 10.60 -19.26 -3.90
C ASP A 235 11.29 -19.31 -2.52
N THR A 236 12.62 -19.50 -2.52
CA THR A 236 13.43 -19.43 -1.30
C THR A 236 13.39 -18.03 -0.70
N PHE A 237 13.54 -16.98 -1.52
CA PHE A 237 13.44 -15.60 -1.07
C PHE A 237 12.07 -15.29 -0.45
N MET A 238 10.97 -15.71 -1.10
CA MET A 238 9.61 -15.51 -0.59
C MET A 238 9.36 -16.30 0.70
N THR A 239 9.89 -17.51 0.79
CA THR A 239 9.83 -18.35 2.00
C THR A 239 10.56 -17.67 3.15
N LEU A 240 11.79 -17.17 2.93
CA LEU A 240 12.55 -16.45 3.96
C LEU A 240 11.91 -15.11 4.35
N PHE A 241 11.33 -14.38 3.39
CA PHE A 241 10.59 -13.15 3.68
C PHE A 241 9.41 -13.43 4.62
N ARG A 242 8.66 -14.50 4.34
CA ARG A 242 7.56 -14.95 5.20
C ARG A 242 8.04 -15.35 6.59
N ILE A 243 9.14 -16.11 6.68
CA ILE A 243 9.76 -16.49 7.97
C ILE A 243 10.08 -15.24 8.80
N CYS A 244 10.69 -14.22 8.18
CA CYS A 244 11.09 -13.00 8.89
C CYS A 244 9.89 -12.24 9.47
N MET A 245 8.73 -12.29 8.80
CA MET A 245 7.53 -11.53 9.20
C MET A 245 6.62 -12.30 10.17
N ASN A 246 6.43 -13.61 9.95
CA ASN A 246 5.39 -14.39 10.63
C ASN A 246 5.95 -15.55 11.46
N GLY A 247 7.27 -15.77 11.45
CA GLY A 247 7.91 -16.94 12.04
C GLY A 247 7.59 -18.24 11.26
N MET A 248 8.41 -19.26 11.47
CA MET A 248 8.13 -20.64 11.04
C MET A 248 8.62 -21.63 12.09
N ASP A 249 8.05 -22.82 12.04
CA ASP A 249 8.42 -23.93 12.92
C ASP A 249 9.76 -24.53 12.49
N TYR A 250 10.64 -24.71 13.48
CA TYR A 250 12.01 -25.23 13.31
C TYR A 250 12.07 -26.70 12.85
N GLU A 251 10.93 -27.40 12.90
CA GLU A 251 10.79 -28.83 12.60
C GLU A 251 11.07 -29.14 11.13
N GLU A 252 10.82 -28.19 10.24
CA GLU A 252 10.97 -28.36 8.79
C GLU A 252 12.43 -28.55 8.34
N PHE A 253 13.38 -28.01 9.10
CA PHE A 253 14.80 -28.21 8.85
C PHE A 253 15.32 -29.59 9.29
N GLY A 254 14.50 -30.41 9.95
CA GLY A 254 14.84 -31.80 10.27
C GLY A 254 15.04 -32.69 9.04
N CYS A 255 14.47 -32.30 7.89
CA CYS A 255 14.58 -33.08 6.64
C CYS A 255 15.91 -32.90 5.89
N THR A 256 16.68 -31.83 6.17
CA THR A 256 17.93 -31.57 5.44
C THR A 256 19.05 -32.50 5.90
N ASN A 257 19.95 -32.86 5.00
CA ASN A 257 21.14 -33.65 5.34
C ASN A 257 22.07 -32.91 6.32
N TYR A 258 22.02 -31.57 6.29
CA TYR A 258 22.79 -30.70 7.16
C TYR A 258 21.91 -30.03 8.22
N GLU A 259 21.10 -30.84 8.92
CA GLU A 259 20.17 -30.39 9.97
C GLU A 259 20.79 -29.41 10.99
N PRO A 260 21.93 -29.71 11.65
CA PRO A 260 22.49 -28.80 12.65
C PRO A 260 22.94 -27.46 12.04
N LEU A 261 23.45 -27.48 10.80
CA LEU A 261 23.89 -26.27 10.11
C LEU A 261 22.70 -25.40 9.71
N ALA A 262 21.64 -26.01 9.15
CA ALA A 262 20.43 -25.30 8.75
C ALA A 262 19.71 -24.68 9.96
N LYS A 263 19.57 -25.43 11.06
CA LYS A 263 18.99 -24.92 12.31
C LYS A 263 19.81 -23.79 12.91
N THR A 264 21.14 -23.89 12.92
CA THR A 264 22.01 -22.82 13.42
C THR A 264 21.91 -21.55 12.58
N LEU A 265 21.91 -21.69 11.24
CA LEU A 265 21.75 -20.57 10.33
C LEU A 265 20.38 -19.89 10.47
N PHE A 266 19.32 -20.69 10.69
CA PHE A 266 17.97 -20.19 10.93
C PHE A 266 17.88 -19.36 12.22
N VAL A 267 18.45 -19.87 13.32
CA VAL A 267 18.51 -19.12 14.58
C VAL A 267 19.29 -17.81 14.41
N LEU A 268 20.43 -17.85 13.73
CA LEU A 268 21.23 -16.67 13.44
C LEU A 268 20.46 -15.64 12.61
N MET A 269 19.74 -16.08 11.58
CA MET A 269 18.86 -15.22 10.78
C MET A 269 17.73 -14.60 11.64
N MET A 270 17.10 -15.39 12.51
CA MET A 270 16.01 -14.96 13.39
C MET A 270 16.44 -13.90 14.40
N PHE A 271 17.71 -13.89 14.81
CA PHE A 271 18.26 -12.79 15.63
C PHE A 271 18.70 -11.61 14.77
N ILE A 272 19.52 -11.83 13.75
CA ILE A 272 20.13 -10.74 12.98
C ILE A 272 19.09 -9.95 12.19
N MET A 273 18.14 -10.61 11.52
CA MET A 273 17.19 -9.94 10.64
C MET A 273 16.27 -8.97 11.41
N PRO A 274 15.58 -9.37 12.50
CA PRO A 274 14.73 -8.45 13.25
C PRO A 274 15.52 -7.36 13.97
N ILE A 275 16.72 -7.65 14.48
CA ILE A 275 17.57 -6.63 15.13
C ILE A 275 18.00 -5.58 14.12
N MET A 276 18.49 -6.00 12.95
CA MET A 276 18.89 -5.08 11.89
C MET A 276 17.70 -4.29 11.34
N MET A 277 16.56 -4.98 11.15
CA MET A 277 15.34 -4.33 10.73
C MET A 277 14.88 -3.28 11.75
N THR A 278 14.79 -3.64 13.02
CA THR A 278 14.27 -2.78 14.09
C THR A 278 15.21 -1.61 14.40
N ASN A 279 16.52 -1.84 14.50
CA ASN A 279 17.49 -0.82 14.89
C ASN A 279 17.63 0.29 13.85
N ILE A 280 17.64 -0.08 12.57
CA ILE A 280 17.75 0.89 11.47
C ILE A 280 16.42 1.65 11.29
N LEU A 281 15.29 0.96 11.43
CA LEU A 281 13.97 1.57 11.37
C LEU A 281 13.78 2.59 12.50
N ILE A 282 14.08 2.23 13.75
CA ILE A 282 13.97 3.14 14.90
C ILE A 282 14.91 4.35 14.76
N ALA A 283 16.15 4.16 14.28
CA ALA A 283 17.09 5.26 14.12
C ALA A 283 16.61 6.29 13.07
N MET A 284 16.16 5.83 11.91
CA MET A 284 15.66 6.74 10.86
C MET A 284 14.32 7.37 11.26
N MET A 285 13.36 6.56 11.73
CA MET A 285 12.07 7.05 12.20
C MET A 285 12.24 8.07 13.35
N GLY A 286 13.20 7.87 14.25
CA GLY A 286 13.52 8.80 15.33
C GLY A 286 13.99 10.16 14.82
N THR A 287 14.91 10.20 13.85
CA THR A 287 15.38 11.47 13.25
C THR A 287 14.30 12.19 12.44
N THR A 288 13.49 11.46 11.68
CA THR A 288 12.35 12.01 10.94
C THR A 288 11.30 12.54 11.91
N TYR A 289 11.00 11.82 12.99
CA TYR A 289 10.07 12.24 14.02
C TYR A 289 10.52 13.53 14.72
N THR A 290 11.79 13.62 15.14
CA THR A 290 12.33 14.84 15.76
C THR A 290 12.32 16.04 14.82
N ASN A 291 12.61 15.82 13.52
CA ASN A 291 12.61 16.89 12.52
C ASN A 291 11.19 17.39 12.19
N ILE A 292 10.21 16.49 12.15
CA ILE A 292 8.82 16.88 11.88
C ILE A 292 8.20 17.55 13.11
N ILE A 293 8.52 17.06 14.32
CA ILE A 293 8.07 17.71 15.55
C ILE A 293 8.66 19.09 15.68
N SER A 294 9.96 19.28 15.43
CA SER A 294 10.57 20.61 15.51
C SER A 294 9.92 21.57 14.50
N GLN A 295 9.63 21.12 13.28
CA GLN A 295 8.90 21.92 12.29
C GLN A 295 7.44 22.19 12.70
N ALA A 296 6.73 21.21 13.25
CA ALA A 296 5.37 21.37 13.73
C ALA A 296 5.30 22.30 14.95
N GLU A 297 6.28 22.21 15.85
CA GLU A 297 6.41 23.07 17.02
C GLU A 297 6.79 24.50 16.63
N MET A 298 7.67 24.69 15.64
CA MET A 298 7.95 26.02 15.08
C MET A 298 6.68 26.64 14.47
N ALA A 299 5.92 25.88 13.67
CA ALA A 299 4.66 26.33 13.08
C ALA A 299 3.61 26.65 14.16
N TRP A 300 3.54 25.86 15.22
CA TRP A 300 2.65 26.10 16.36
C TRP A 300 3.08 27.35 17.16
N ARG A 301 4.37 27.50 17.47
CA ARG A 301 4.89 28.66 18.21
C ARG A 301 4.67 29.96 17.45
N GLN A 302 4.75 29.94 16.12
CA GLN A 302 4.38 31.10 15.29
C GLN A 302 2.90 31.47 15.40
N GLN A 303 2.00 30.49 15.58
CA GLN A 303 0.57 30.72 15.78
C GLN A 303 0.23 31.24 17.19
N VAL A 304 1.00 30.85 18.21
CA VAL A 304 0.73 31.24 19.60
C VAL A 304 1.44 32.54 19.99
N GLY A 305 2.66 32.79 19.48
CA GLY A 305 3.44 34.00 19.80
C GLY A 305 2.94 35.30 19.16
N THR A 306 1.84 35.24 18.41
CA THR A 306 1.19 36.39 17.77
C THR A 306 -0.21 36.69 18.35
N ILE A 307 -0.56 36.05 19.48
CA ILE A 307 -1.68 36.45 20.36
C ILE A 307 -1.15 37.47 21.37
#